data_AF-A0A378HZW2-F1
#
_entry.id   AF-A0A378HZW2-F1
#
_cell.length_a   1.000
_cell.length_b   1.000
_cell.length_c   1.000
_cell.angle_alpha   90.00
_cell.angle_beta   90.00
_cell.angle_gamma   90.00
#
_symmetry.space_group_name_H-M   'P 1'
#
loop_
_entity.id
_entity.type
_entity.pdbx_description
1 polymer ?
#
loop_
_entity_poly.entity_id
_entity_poly.type
_entity_poly.pdbx_seq_one_letter_code
_entity_poly.pdbx_strand_id
1 'polypeptide(L)'
;MILDGKRNTILAEINQLTRDLNQADFSSYRYYLEARYTLFHLKRILTNSHNTAMHNTLLKVLERRWQRIQDTDCQYLTDFTSPANQACINIAKTLGPIIEKSYLTLLMPSLERIPVSAYISSSYRDDDILKLQELTLDDTNERLIIIPDVLNSAQKDGVLKHSSLFNGRAKKLSVSEQERLLSRHPFIEGFYNAQQAVVDFKINGPTVGAAVNRLIKGLHEGGVWELGNEENAASNANEAILEFSFYLKTLDSAACRKLFKATRTEFDLDLEEDIIVPFKDYWENLADPIEMSEELSDEIKSQYCVQSIAVFLEEILEQNPDLYNLAPSPEDILKSLDELEEELEVAQDEMTHCFDSVEKQSCYSQGQDDLVLLTSLLSQLRHDKSFPLSANDVRFLIETYQTACQEDDTTIKRLCSGTIKNHTYAKNFMKEAAEQFNSEEKAIFSNITKKQWFTFEQPSPSSIGFFPSNNKKRRFAEQSQFNNSLEINLS
;
A
#
# COMPACT_ATOMS: atom_id res chain seq x y z
N MET A 1 -23.95 10.19 29.41
CA MET A 1 -24.14 11.64 29.26
C MET A 1 -23.69 12.17 27.90
N ILE A 2 -22.42 12.13 27.50
CA ILE A 2 -22.00 12.70 26.18
C ILE A 2 -22.66 11.95 25.00
N LEU A 3 -22.66 10.62 25.03
CA LEU A 3 -23.33 9.82 23.98
C LEU A 3 -24.85 9.92 24.01
N ASP A 4 -25.49 10.19 25.16
CA ASP A 4 -26.94 10.45 25.22
C ASP A 4 -27.32 11.67 24.39
N GLY A 5 -26.53 12.74 24.51
CA GLY A 5 -26.75 13.98 23.76
C GLY A 5 -26.57 13.82 22.26
N LYS A 6 -25.69 12.91 21.82
CA LYS A 6 -25.42 12.65 20.40
C LYS A 6 -26.19 11.46 19.81
N ARG A 7 -26.79 10.60 20.64
CA ARG A 7 -27.48 9.36 20.23
C ARG A 7 -28.55 9.62 19.17
N ASN A 8 -29.43 10.59 19.42
CA ASN A 8 -30.51 10.91 18.49
C ASN A 8 -29.98 11.47 17.17
N THR A 9 -28.90 12.25 17.20
CA THR A 9 -28.23 12.78 16.01
C THR A 9 -27.62 11.65 15.17
N ILE A 10 -26.84 10.76 15.80
CA ILE A 10 -26.25 9.60 15.11
C ILE A 10 -27.33 8.68 14.55
N LEU A 11 -28.43 8.47 15.30
CA LEU A 11 -29.55 7.66 14.84
C LEU A 11 -30.29 8.29 13.65
N ALA A 12 -30.49 9.62 13.66
CA ALA A 12 -31.08 10.34 12.54
C ALA A 12 -30.22 10.24 11.28
N GLU A 13 -28.90 10.36 11.45
CA GLU A 13 -27.93 10.20 10.38
C GLU A 13 -27.94 8.78 9.80
N ILE A 14 -27.88 7.73 10.64
CA ILE A 14 -27.99 6.34 10.18
C ILE A 14 -29.29 6.10 9.41
N ASN A 15 -30.40 6.71 9.83
CA ASN A 15 -31.67 6.63 9.10
C ASN A 15 -31.65 7.38 7.76
N GLN A 16 -30.88 8.46 7.63
CA GLN A 16 -30.65 9.12 6.34
C GLN A 16 -29.77 8.24 5.44
N LEU A 17 -28.62 7.79 5.93
CA LEU A 17 -27.70 6.90 5.23
C LEU A 17 -28.37 5.60 4.76
N THR A 18 -29.27 5.03 5.58
CA THR A 18 -30.07 3.85 5.18
C THR A 18 -31.05 4.17 4.04
N ARG A 19 -31.64 5.37 4.02
CA ARG A 19 -32.51 5.80 2.92
C ARG A 19 -31.72 6.01 1.64
N ASP A 20 -30.57 6.67 1.75
CA ASP A 20 -29.66 6.91 0.62
C ASP A 20 -29.14 5.58 0.05
N LEU A 21 -28.76 4.64 0.92
CA LEU A 21 -28.36 3.29 0.53
C LEU A 21 -29.48 2.56 -0.22
N ASN A 22 -30.76 2.75 0.12
CA ASN A 22 -31.86 2.08 -0.58
C ASN A 22 -32.23 2.75 -1.92
N GLN A 23 -31.72 3.95 -2.20
CA GLN A 23 -31.95 4.69 -3.43
C GLN A 23 -30.77 4.66 -4.39
N ALA A 24 -29.57 4.34 -3.89
CA ALA A 24 -28.37 4.24 -4.69
C ALA A 24 -28.41 3.03 -5.63
N ASP A 25 -27.87 3.22 -6.83
CA ASP A 25 -27.60 2.14 -7.77
C ASP A 25 -26.22 1.57 -7.45
N PHE A 26 -26.14 0.27 -7.15
CA PHE A 26 -24.88 -0.36 -6.74
C PHE A 26 -24.31 -1.15 -7.90
N SER A 27 -23.12 -0.77 -8.33
CA SER A 27 -22.29 -1.55 -9.25
C SER A 27 -21.88 -2.91 -8.66
N SER A 28 -21.83 -3.00 -7.33
CA SER A 28 -21.47 -4.24 -6.64
C SER A 28 -22.38 -4.51 -5.43
N TYR A 29 -23.11 -5.61 -5.51
CA TYR A 29 -24.06 -6.06 -4.49
C TYR A 29 -23.40 -6.29 -3.11
N ARG A 30 -22.12 -6.69 -3.09
CA ARG A 30 -21.42 -7.03 -1.84
C ARG A 30 -21.38 -5.83 -0.90
N TYR A 31 -21.15 -4.64 -1.45
CA TYR A 31 -21.14 -3.38 -0.72
C TYR A 31 -22.51 -3.04 -0.18
N TYR A 32 -23.56 -3.24 -0.98
CA TYR A 32 -24.93 -3.01 -0.55
C TYR A 32 -25.28 -3.87 0.67
N LEU A 33 -25.02 -5.19 0.60
CA LEU A 33 -25.37 -6.10 1.68
C LEU A 33 -24.53 -5.88 2.95
N GLU A 34 -23.22 -5.68 2.81
CA GLU A 34 -22.34 -5.33 3.93
C GLU A 34 -22.83 -4.05 4.60
N ALA A 35 -23.06 -3.00 3.81
CA ALA A 35 -23.43 -1.71 4.33
C ALA A 35 -24.77 -1.76 5.04
N ARG A 36 -25.76 -2.46 4.47
CA ARG A 36 -27.08 -2.58 5.08
C ARG A 36 -27.05 -3.42 6.35
N TYR A 37 -26.28 -4.50 6.37
CA TYR A 37 -26.06 -5.29 7.57
C TYR A 37 -25.45 -4.44 8.68
N THR A 38 -24.38 -3.69 8.38
CA THR A 38 -23.73 -2.80 9.33
C THR A 38 -24.69 -1.72 9.87
N LEU A 39 -25.41 -1.01 8.99
CA LEU A 39 -26.35 0.03 9.40
C LEU A 39 -27.50 -0.53 10.26
N PHE A 40 -28.03 -1.72 9.94
CA PHE A 40 -29.04 -2.39 10.75
C PHE A 40 -28.53 -2.68 12.18
N HIS A 41 -27.32 -3.22 12.30
CA HIS A 41 -26.74 -3.54 13.61
C HIS A 41 -26.51 -2.28 14.45
N LEU A 42 -25.96 -1.23 13.86
CA LEU A 42 -25.77 0.06 14.52
C LEU A 42 -27.09 0.65 14.99
N LYS A 43 -28.12 0.66 14.12
CA LYS A 43 -29.46 1.14 14.46
C LYS A 43 -30.08 0.35 15.61
N ARG A 44 -29.97 -0.99 15.59
CA ARG A 44 -30.51 -1.86 16.64
C ARG A 44 -29.88 -1.55 18.00
N ILE A 45 -28.56 -1.39 18.04
CA ILE A 45 -27.82 -1.06 19.26
C ILE A 45 -28.23 0.31 19.79
N LEU A 46 -28.27 1.32 18.92
CA LEU A 46 -28.67 2.68 19.26
C LEU A 46 -30.15 2.80 19.64
N THR A 47 -31.00 1.85 19.30
CA THR A 47 -32.42 1.86 19.71
C THR A 47 -32.62 1.12 21.03
N ASN A 48 -31.96 -0.03 21.21
CA ASN A 48 -32.31 -0.99 22.26
C ASN A 48 -31.37 -1.00 23.47
N SER A 49 -30.23 -0.29 23.44
CA SER A 49 -29.21 -0.39 24.50
C SER A 49 -29.32 0.73 25.54
N HIS A 50 -29.04 0.39 26.81
CA HIS A 50 -28.76 1.35 27.87
C HIS A 50 -27.30 1.84 27.80
N ASN A 51 -27.02 3.07 28.26
CA ASN A 51 -25.77 3.80 27.98
C ASN A 51 -24.45 3.05 28.17
N THR A 52 -24.23 2.47 29.35
CA THR A 52 -22.95 1.83 29.66
C THR A 52 -22.73 0.54 28.86
N ALA A 53 -23.81 -0.19 28.56
CA ALA A 53 -23.73 -1.36 27.67
C ALA A 53 -23.58 -0.94 26.20
N MET A 54 -24.10 0.22 25.82
CA MET A 54 -24.08 0.72 24.45
C MET A 54 -22.66 0.93 23.94
N HIS A 55 -21.77 1.56 24.72
CA HIS A 55 -20.38 1.84 24.27
C HIS A 55 -19.63 0.55 23.94
N ASN A 56 -19.63 -0.41 24.87
CA ASN A 56 -18.97 -1.70 24.67
C ASN A 56 -19.58 -2.49 23.51
N THR A 57 -20.89 -2.35 23.28
CA THR A 57 -21.57 -3.03 22.17
C THR A 57 -21.24 -2.38 20.83
N LEU A 58 -21.12 -1.04 20.78
CA LEU A 58 -20.66 -0.32 19.59
C LEU A 58 -19.20 -0.66 19.24
N LEU A 59 -18.30 -0.69 20.23
CA LEU A 59 -16.91 -1.11 20.04
C LEU A 59 -16.81 -2.51 19.44
N LYS A 60 -17.57 -3.47 19.99
CA LYS A 60 -17.65 -4.83 19.43
C LYS A 60 -18.19 -4.87 18.00
N VAL A 61 -19.06 -3.95 17.62
CA VAL A 61 -19.54 -3.88 16.23
C VAL A 61 -18.47 -3.33 15.30
N LEU A 62 -17.76 -2.28 15.70
CA LEU A 62 -16.64 -1.74 14.91
C LEU A 62 -15.56 -2.80 14.71
N GLU A 63 -15.15 -3.48 15.78
CA GLU A 63 -14.17 -4.57 15.74
C GLU A 63 -14.60 -5.73 14.84
N ARG A 64 -15.83 -6.24 15.03
CA ARG A 64 -16.37 -7.33 14.19
C ARG A 64 -16.58 -6.91 12.75
N ARG A 65 -16.79 -5.61 12.49
CA ARG A 65 -16.87 -5.13 11.12
C ARG A 65 -15.50 -5.12 10.49
N TRP A 66 -14.50 -4.56 11.17
CA TRP A 66 -13.12 -4.53 10.70
C TRP A 66 -12.63 -5.91 10.27
N GLN A 67 -12.79 -6.92 11.14
CA GLN A 67 -12.46 -8.32 10.83
C GLN A 67 -13.12 -8.89 9.56
N ARG A 68 -14.25 -8.32 9.11
CA ARG A 68 -14.90 -8.72 7.86
C ARG A 68 -14.38 -7.99 6.64
N ILE A 69 -14.03 -6.71 6.79
CA ILE A 69 -13.79 -5.80 5.66
C ILE A 69 -12.31 -5.50 5.43
N GLN A 70 -11.42 -5.85 6.37
CA GLN A 70 -10.01 -5.45 6.36
C GLN A 70 -9.26 -5.91 5.10
N ASP A 71 -9.66 -7.02 4.50
CA ASP A 71 -9.06 -7.59 3.30
C ASP A 71 -9.97 -7.41 2.07
N THR A 72 -10.72 -6.31 2.00
CA THR A 72 -11.74 -6.06 0.96
C THR A 72 -11.78 -4.58 0.59
N ASP A 73 -12.30 -4.21 -0.59
CA ASP A 73 -12.44 -2.78 -0.91
C ASP A 73 -13.55 -2.06 -0.09
N CYS A 74 -14.30 -2.76 0.77
CA CYS A 74 -15.16 -2.14 1.78
C CYS A 74 -14.38 -1.51 2.95
N GLN A 75 -13.06 -1.68 3.00
CA GLN A 75 -12.23 -1.15 4.07
C GLN A 75 -12.37 0.37 4.23
N TYR A 76 -12.17 0.88 5.46
CA TYR A 76 -12.36 2.30 5.78
C TYR A 76 -11.46 3.22 4.97
N LEU A 77 -10.27 2.75 4.56
CA LEU A 77 -9.36 3.55 3.75
C LEU A 77 -9.72 3.51 2.28
N THR A 78 -10.40 2.49 1.74
CA THR A 78 -10.71 2.44 0.30
C THR A 78 -12.01 3.15 -0.04
N ASP A 79 -13.07 2.89 0.72
CA ASP A 79 -14.40 3.47 0.45
C ASP A 79 -14.93 4.25 1.66
N PHE A 80 -14.16 5.25 2.11
CA PHE A 80 -14.54 6.06 3.27
C PHE A 80 -15.87 6.80 3.07
N THR A 81 -16.32 7.02 1.83
CA THR A 81 -17.59 7.72 1.52
C THR A 81 -18.83 6.83 1.61
N SER A 82 -18.68 5.50 1.64
CA SER A 82 -19.83 4.60 1.74
C SER A 82 -20.69 4.90 2.97
N PRO A 83 -22.02 4.70 2.87
CA PRO A 83 -22.93 4.94 3.98
C PRO A 83 -22.56 4.19 5.27
N ALA A 84 -22.07 2.97 5.16
CA ALA A 84 -21.63 2.21 6.34
C ALA A 84 -20.30 2.70 6.92
N ASN A 85 -19.32 3.05 6.07
CA ASN A 85 -18.06 3.61 6.58
C ASN A 85 -18.31 4.97 7.24
N GLN A 86 -19.11 5.86 6.63
CA GLN A 86 -19.49 7.14 7.23
C GLN A 86 -20.15 6.97 8.62
N ALA A 87 -21.13 6.06 8.73
CA ALA A 87 -21.76 5.77 10.02
C ALA A 87 -20.76 5.28 11.07
N CYS A 88 -19.88 4.34 10.69
CA CYS A 88 -18.83 3.83 11.57
C CYS A 88 -17.82 4.92 11.96
N ILE A 89 -17.38 5.75 11.03
CA ILE A 89 -16.45 6.87 11.24
C ILE A 89 -17.05 7.87 12.23
N ASN A 90 -18.31 8.25 12.06
CA ASN A 90 -18.97 9.22 12.95
C ASN A 90 -19.17 8.66 14.36
N ILE A 91 -19.46 7.36 14.47
CA ILE A 91 -19.47 6.66 15.75
C ILE A 91 -18.07 6.66 16.36
N ALA A 92 -17.04 6.26 15.62
CA ALA A 92 -15.66 6.21 16.12
C ALA A 92 -15.16 7.58 16.57
N LYS A 93 -15.39 8.65 15.80
CA LYS A 93 -15.07 10.04 16.17
C LYS A 93 -15.84 10.50 17.41
N THR A 94 -17.06 10.00 17.61
CA THR A 94 -17.84 10.29 18.82
C THR A 94 -17.34 9.51 20.04
N LEU A 95 -16.94 8.25 19.84
CA LEU A 95 -16.45 7.36 20.90
C LEU A 95 -15.03 7.71 21.33
N GLY A 96 -14.15 8.06 20.39
CA GLY A 96 -12.71 8.25 20.62
C GLY A 96 -12.36 9.12 21.82
N PRO A 97 -12.87 10.37 21.90
CA PRO A 97 -12.62 11.25 23.05
C PRO A 97 -13.18 10.72 24.38
N ILE A 98 -14.19 9.85 24.35
CA ILE A 98 -14.83 9.29 25.56
C ILE A 98 -14.01 8.14 26.15
N ILE A 99 -13.30 7.41 25.29
CA ILE A 99 -12.51 6.23 25.69
C ILE A 99 -11.01 6.47 25.55
N GLU A 100 -10.60 7.71 25.28
CA GLU A 100 -9.21 8.15 25.16
C GLU A 100 -8.43 7.30 24.14
N LYS A 101 -9.04 7.09 22.96
CA LYS A 101 -8.41 6.37 21.83
C LYS A 101 -8.66 7.09 20.51
N SER A 102 -7.69 7.04 19.61
CA SER A 102 -7.82 7.41 18.21
C SER A 102 -9.05 6.80 17.57
N TYR A 103 -9.81 7.57 16.80
CA TYR A 103 -10.91 7.01 16.01
C TYR A 103 -10.41 5.94 15.02
N LEU A 104 -9.18 6.07 14.51
CA LEU A 104 -8.55 5.08 13.62
C LEU A 104 -8.38 3.73 14.32
N THR A 105 -7.87 3.72 15.55
CA THR A 105 -7.71 2.48 16.34
C THR A 105 -9.04 1.84 16.73
N LEU A 106 -10.13 2.60 16.74
CA LEU A 106 -11.48 2.06 16.95
C LEU A 106 -12.07 1.46 15.69
N LEU A 107 -11.81 2.08 14.53
CA LEU A 107 -12.23 1.58 13.23
C LEU A 107 -11.43 0.36 12.82
N MET A 108 -10.11 0.39 13.03
CA MET A 108 -9.15 -0.62 12.57
C MET A 108 -8.34 -1.14 13.76
N PRO A 109 -8.90 -2.02 14.61
CA PRO A 109 -8.19 -2.53 15.79
C PRO A 109 -6.94 -3.38 15.50
N SER A 110 -6.71 -3.80 14.25
CA SER A 110 -5.47 -4.50 13.86
C SER A 110 -4.27 -3.56 13.80
N LEU A 111 -4.48 -2.24 13.79
CA LEU A 111 -3.39 -1.29 13.73
C LEU A 111 -2.48 -1.43 14.96
N GLU A 112 -1.24 -1.80 14.71
CA GLU A 112 -0.19 -1.80 15.72
C GLU A 112 0.04 -0.36 16.20
N ARG A 113 0.25 -0.20 17.51
CA ARG A 113 0.70 1.08 18.05
C ARG A 113 2.17 1.28 17.65
N ILE A 114 2.39 1.94 16.53
CA ILE A 114 3.75 2.33 16.09
C ILE A 114 4.23 3.46 17.01
N PRO A 115 5.36 3.29 17.72
CA PRO A 115 5.88 4.35 18.58
C PRO A 115 6.31 5.55 17.73
N VAL A 116 6.12 6.76 18.25
CA VAL A 116 6.48 8.01 17.53
C VAL A 116 7.95 8.01 17.09
N SER A 117 8.83 7.42 17.90
CA SER A 117 10.27 7.28 17.59
C SER A 117 10.57 6.36 16.41
N ALA A 118 9.62 5.57 15.93
CA ALA A 118 9.80 4.72 14.77
C ALA A 118 9.53 5.45 13.46
N TYR A 119 9.04 6.69 13.47
CA TYR A 119 8.86 7.45 12.22
C TYR A 119 10.12 8.21 11.83
N ILE A 120 10.41 8.25 10.53
CA ILE A 120 11.62 8.87 9.96
C ILE A 120 11.49 10.39 9.91
N SER A 121 10.34 10.89 9.45
CA SER A 121 10.14 12.31 9.11
C SER A 121 8.76 12.84 9.52
N SER A 122 8.02 12.05 10.29
CA SER A 122 6.65 12.35 10.67
C SER A 122 6.55 13.57 11.59
N SER A 123 5.80 14.57 11.15
CA SER A 123 5.28 15.63 12.02
C SER A 123 4.07 15.16 12.86
N TYR A 124 3.66 13.90 12.73
CA TYR A 124 2.46 13.36 13.38
C TYR A 124 2.60 13.29 14.89
N ARG A 125 1.85 14.16 15.54
CA ARG A 125 1.51 14.10 16.95
C ARG A 125 0.01 13.87 17.02
N ASP A 126 -0.40 12.73 17.55
CA ASP A 126 -1.76 12.34 17.97
C ASP A 126 -2.94 12.74 17.05
N ASP A 127 -3.51 11.73 16.39
CA ASP A 127 -4.93 11.45 16.11
C ASP A 127 -5.90 12.47 15.45
N ASP A 128 -5.70 13.78 15.54
CA ASP A 128 -6.73 14.76 15.18
C ASP A 128 -6.61 15.37 13.77
N ILE A 129 -5.51 15.11 13.04
CA ILE A 129 -5.23 15.78 11.75
C ILE A 129 -5.29 14.83 10.55
N LEU A 130 -5.08 13.52 10.73
CA LEU A 130 -5.00 12.59 9.61
C LEU A 130 -6.37 12.25 9.04
N LYS A 131 -6.56 12.62 7.77
CA LYS A 131 -7.74 12.26 6.99
C LYS A 131 -7.57 10.84 6.45
N LEU A 132 -8.65 10.06 6.41
CA LEU A 132 -8.60 8.69 5.86
C LEU A 132 -8.08 8.69 4.40
N GLN A 133 -8.33 9.78 3.66
CA GLN A 133 -7.86 10.00 2.29
C GLN A 133 -6.33 9.96 2.17
N GLU A 134 -5.61 10.40 3.20
CA GLU A 134 -4.15 10.51 3.23
C GLU A 134 -3.48 9.21 3.70
N LEU A 135 -4.25 8.17 3.95
CA LEU A 135 -3.80 6.92 4.56
C LEU A 135 -4.08 5.71 3.66
N THR A 136 -3.15 4.77 3.68
CA THR A 136 -3.37 3.39 3.20
C THR A 136 -2.75 2.40 4.20
N LEU A 137 -2.94 1.10 3.98
CA LEU A 137 -2.38 0.04 4.82
C LEU A 137 -1.20 -0.64 4.15
N ASP A 138 -0.30 -1.18 4.96
CA ASP A 138 0.73 -2.12 4.54
C ASP A 138 0.14 -3.49 4.16
N ASP A 139 0.99 -4.39 3.67
CA ASP A 139 0.55 -5.73 3.23
C ASP A 139 -0.03 -6.58 4.37
N THR A 140 0.31 -6.31 5.63
CA THR A 140 -0.21 -7.07 6.79
C THR A 140 -1.48 -6.45 7.39
N ASN A 141 -1.92 -5.29 6.91
CA ASN A 141 -3.06 -4.53 7.46
C ASN A 141 -2.87 -4.16 8.94
N GLU A 142 -1.62 -4.01 9.37
CA GLU A 142 -1.23 -3.70 10.75
C GLU A 142 -0.60 -2.31 10.85
N ARG A 143 -0.14 -1.72 9.75
CA ARG A 143 0.54 -0.42 9.74
C ARG A 143 -0.10 0.53 8.76
N LEU A 144 -0.14 1.80 9.18
CA LEU A 144 -0.53 2.90 8.30
C LEU A 144 0.66 3.31 7.43
N ILE A 145 0.39 3.42 6.15
CA ILE A 145 1.23 4.11 5.18
C ILE A 145 0.62 5.50 4.98
N ILE A 146 1.42 6.52 5.26
CA ILE A 146 0.98 7.91 5.19
C ILE A 146 1.41 8.47 3.84
N ILE A 147 0.43 8.66 2.96
CA ILE A 147 0.67 8.89 1.54
C ILE A 147 1.53 10.13 1.29
N PRO A 148 1.24 11.30 1.90
CA PRO A 148 2.09 12.48 1.72
C PRO A 148 3.56 12.24 2.13
N ASP A 149 3.81 11.55 3.24
CA ASP A 149 5.17 11.26 3.70
C ASP A 149 5.93 10.36 2.73
N VAL A 150 5.26 9.31 2.22
CA VAL A 150 5.87 8.40 1.26
C VAL A 150 6.23 9.14 -0.02
N LEU A 151 5.32 9.95 -0.55
CA LEU A 151 5.55 10.71 -1.77
C LEU A 151 6.68 11.73 -1.58
N ASN A 152 6.65 12.50 -0.49
CA ASN A 152 7.73 13.42 -0.12
C ASN A 152 9.09 12.71 0.00
N SER A 153 9.12 11.50 0.59
CA SER A 153 10.36 10.74 0.72
C SER A 153 10.94 10.33 -0.64
N ALA A 154 10.08 10.05 -1.62
CA ALA A 154 10.48 9.67 -2.96
C ALA A 154 10.96 10.88 -3.78
N GLN A 155 10.83 12.14 -3.32
CA GLN A 155 11.24 13.31 -4.12
C GLN A 155 12.75 13.33 -4.35
N LYS A 156 13.49 12.66 -3.48
CA LYS A 156 14.96 12.60 -3.52
C LYS A 156 15.47 11.57 -4.52
N ASP A 157 14.86 10.38 -4.56
CA ASP A 157 15.41 9.23 -5.29
C ASP A 157 14.38 8.44 -6.11
N GLY A 158 13.13 8.89 -6.16
CA GLY A 158 12.03 8.23 -6.87
C GLY A 158 11.52 6.96 -6.16
N VAL A 159 12.06 6.61 -4.99
CA VAL A 159 11.73 5.35 -4.32
C VAL A 159 10.69 5.58 -3.23
N LEU A 160 9.51 5.01 -3.42
CA LEU A 160 8.46 4.97 -2.39
C LEU A 160 8.91 4.10 -1.20
N LYS A 161 9.07 4.71 -0.03
CA LYS A 161 9.51 4.05 1.21
C LYS A 161 8.48 4.24 2.30
N HIS A 162 8.39 3.25 3.19
CA HIS A 162 7.65 3.38 4.44
C HIS A 162 8.18 4.57 5.25
N SER A 163 7.27 5.40 5.75
CA SER A 163 7.60 6.52 6.65
C SER A 163 8.00 6.04 8.06
N SER A 164 7.78 4.76 8.36
CA SER A 164 8.22 4.09 9.58
C SER A 164 9.46 3.22 9.36
N LEU A 165 10.29 3.13 10.39
CA LEU A 165 11.51 2.35 10.44
C LEU A 165 11.20 0.88 10.71
N PHE A 166 11.76 0.01 9.88
CA PHE A 166 11.81 -1.43 10.08
C PHE A 166 13.21 -1.79 10.57
N ASN A 167 13.32 -2.25 11.82
CA ASN A 167 14.62 -2.54 12.45
C ASN A 167 15.61 -1.35 12.37
N GLY A 168 15.10 -0.12 12.56
CA GLY A 168 15.91 1.09 12.50
C GLY A 168 16.25 1.60 11.10
N ARG A 169 15.67 1.02 10.03
CA ARG A 169 15.93 1.44 8.64
C ARG A 169 14.64 1.72 7.87
N ALA A 170 14.71 2.67 6.93
CA ALA A 170 13.64 2.89 5.96
C ALA A 170 13.51 1.66 5.06
N LYS A 171 12.27 1.20 4.83
CA LYS A 171 12.00 0.04 3.97
C LYS A 171 11.25 0.52 2.73
N LYS A 172 11.66 0.06 1.54
CA LYS A 172 10.90 0.29 0.30
C LYS A 172 9.51 -0.35 0.40
N LEU A 173 8.50 0.32 -0.13
CA LEU A 173 7.16 -0.26 -0.28
C LEU A 173 7.22 -1.51 -1.18
N SER A 174 6.44 -2.54 -0.86
CA SER A 174 6.25 -3.70 -1.74
C SER A 174 5.53 -3.29 -3.03
N VAL A 175 5.48 -4.19 -4.03
CA VAL A 175 4.77 -3.91 -5.28
C VAL A 175 3.28 -3.71 -5.03
N SER A 176 2.66 -4.54 -4.20
CA SER A 176 1.25 -4.43 -3.83
C SER A 176 0.95 -3.16 -3.02
N GLU A 177 1.86 -2.74 -2.14
CA GLU A 177 1.73 -1.46 -1.41
C GLU A 177 1.81 -0.26 -2.35
N GLN A 178 2.72 -0.28 -3.33
CA GLN A 178 2.85 0.78 -4.33
C GLN A 178 1.61 0.84 -5.22
N GLU A 179 1.15 -0.29 -5.75
CA GLU A 179 -0.07 -0.37 -6.56
C GLU A 179 -1.27 0.18 -5.78
N ARG A 180 -1.45 -0.24 -4.52
CA ARG A 180 -2.54 0.22 -3.64
C ARG A 180 -2.47 1.73 -3.36
N LEU A 181 -1.26 2.29 -3.21
CA LEU A 181 -1.06 3.71 -2.98
C LEU A 181 -1.38 4.53 -4.24
N LEU A 182 -0.84 4.13 -5.39
CA LEU A 182 -0.96 4.87 -6.65
C LEU A 182 -2.36 4.75 -7.26
N SER A 183 -2.99 3.56 -7.17
CA SER A 183 -4.34 3.33 -7.68
C SER A 183 -5.43 4.02 -6.85
N ARG A 184 -5.06 4.67 -5.74
CA ARG A 184 -6.01 5.30 -4.83
C ARG A 184 -6.68 6.51 -5.47
N HIS A 185 -5.92 7.31 -6.21
CA HIS A 185 -6.44 8.49 -6.90
C HIS A 185 -5.57 8.85 -8.12
N PRO A 186 -6.15 9.20 -9.29
CA PRO A 186 -5.40 9.66 -10.46
C PRO A 186 -4.38 10.78 -10.18
N PHE A 187 -4.73 11.80 -9.38
CA PHE A 187 -3.78 12.84 -8.94
C PHE A 187 -2.60 12.33 -8.09
N ILE A 188 -2.75 11.26 -7.29
CA ILE A 188 -1.62 10.66 -6.56
C ILE A 188 -0.65 10.01 -7.55
N GLU A 189 -1.18 9.23 -8.50
CA GLU A 189 -0.40 8.63 -9.57
C GLU A 189 0.25 9.72 -10.45
N GLY A 190 -0.50 10.75 -10.82
CA GLY A 190 -0.03 11.89 -11.60
C GLY A 190 1.12 12.64 -10.91
N PHE A 191 0.98 12.95 -9.62
CA PHE A 191 2.04 13.57 -8.82
C PHE A 191 3.28 12.68 -8.74
N TYR A 192 3.13 11.39 -8.45
CA TYR A 192 4.27 10.46 -8.42
C TYR A 192 4.97 10.35 -9.79
N ASN A 193 4.21 10.33 -10.89
CA ASN A 193 4.77 10.30 -12.24
C ASN A 193 5.55 11.58 -12.58
N ALA A 194 5.01 12.75 -12.24
CA ALA A 194 5.71 14.03 -12.42
C ALA A 194 7.00 14.06 -11.60
N GLN A 195 6.94 13.58 -10.36
CA GLN A 195 8.09 13.48 -9.48
C GLN A 195 9.14 12.52 -10.02
N GLN A 196 8.72 11.36 -10.53
CA GLN A 196 9.61 10.39 -11.15
C GLN A 196 10.28 10.96 -12.40
N ALA A 197 9.59 11.81 -13.18
CA ALA A 197 10.18 12.50 -14.32
C ALA A 197 11.26 13.51 -13.89
N VAL A 198 11.03 14.29 -12.83
CA VAL A 198 12.05 15.20 -12.26
C VAL A 198 13.27 14.42 -11.77
N VAL A 199 13.04 13.34 -11.01
CA VAL A 199 14.12 12.48 -10.49
C VAL A 199 14.90 11.82 -11.62
N ASP A 200 14.20 11.24 -12.59
CA ASP A 200 14.83 10.61 -13.76
C ASP A 200 15.63 11.62 -14.57
N PHE A 201 15.12 12.84 -14.75
CA PHE A 201 15.87 13.93 -15.38
C PHE A 201 17.13 14.29 -14.59
N LYS A 202 17.04 14.41 -13.26
CA LYS A 202 18.19 14.74 -12.39
C LYS A 202 19.22 13.61 -12.30
N ILE A 203 18.84 12.34 -12.50
CA ILE A 203 19.75 11.19 -12.38
C ILE A 203 20.26 10.72 -13.74
N ASN A 204 19.36 10.55 -14.71
CA ASN A 204 19.63 9.93 -16.01
C ASN A 204 19.60 10.92 -17.17
N GLY A 205 19.26 12.18 -16.93
CA GLY A 205 19.20 13.20 -17.97
C GLY A 205 20.53 13.42 -18.69
N PRO A 206 20.50 13.95 -19.94
CA PRO A 206 21.69 14.24 -20.74
C PRO A 206 22.37 15.56 -20.34
N THR A 207 22.12 16.05 -19.12
CA THR A 207 22.50 17.39 -18.68
C THR A 207 23.75 17.35 -17.81
N VAL A 208 24.43 18.50 -17.70
CA VAL A 208 25.63 18.65 -16.88
C VAL A 208 25.30 18.37 -15.41
N GLY A 209 24.19 18.91 -14.92
CA GLY A 209 23.70 18.63 -13.56
C GLY A 209 23.52 17.12 -13.33
N ALA A 210 22.87 16.41 -14.26
CA ALA A 210 22.67 14.97 -14.15
C ALA A 210 23.98 14.17 -14.20
N ALA A 211 24.93 14.56 -15.06
CA ALA A 211 26.24 13.93 -15.11
C ALA A 211 27.04 14.11 -13.81
N VAL A 212 26.99 15.30 -13.21
CA VAL A 212 27.62 15.55 -11.89
C VAL A 212 26.91 14.76 -10.79
N ASN A 213 25.57 14.65 -10.84
CA ASN A 213 24.82 13.83 -9.89
C ASN A 213 25.20 12.35 -9.96
N ARG A 214 25.41 11.81 -11.17
CA ARG A 214 25.94 10.43 -11.35
C ARG A 214 27.35 10.28 -10.79
N LEU A 215 28.21 11.29 -10.98
CA LEU A 215 29.54 11.33 -10.37
C LEU A 215 29.44 11.28 -8.83
N ILE A 216 28.66 12.17 -8.22
CA ILE A 216 28.42 12.22 -6.77
C ILE A 216 27.99 10.85 -6.23
N LYS A 217 26.99 10.23 -6.88
CA LYS A 217 26.49 8.91 -6.49
C LYS A 217 27.59 7.84 -6.51
N GLY A 218 28.38 7.77 -7.58
CA GLY A 218 29.48 6.82 -7.68
C GLY A 218 30.59 7.06 -6.65
N LEU A 219 30.88 8.33 -6.32
CA LEU A 219 31.82 8.68 -5.26
C LEU A 219 31.34 8.23 -3.88
N HIS A 220 30.04 8.39 -3.58
CA HIS A 220 29.43 7.87 -2.34
C HIS A 220 29.50 6.34 -2.25
N GLU A 221 29.11 5.64 -3.32
CA GLU A 221 29.14 4.17 -3.38
C GLU A 221 30.59 3.62 -3.31
N GLY A 222 31.57 4.40 -3.76
CA GLY A 222 32.98 4.04 -3.69
C GLY A 222 33.74 4.56 -2.47
N GLY A 223 33.06 5.27 -1.55
CA GLY A 223 33.63 5.90 -0.38
C GLY A 223 33.90 4.94 0.80
N VAL A 224 34.52 5.49 1.85
CA VAL A 224 35.02 4.76 3.05
C VAL A 224 33.92 3.98 3.79
N TRP A 225 32.67 4.43 3.68
CA TRP A 225 31.52 3.87 4.41
C TRP A 225 30.95 2.60 3.77
N GLU A 226 31.19 2.38 2.49
CA GLU A 226 30.63 1.24 1.72
C GLU A 226 31.71 0.19 1.44
N LEU A 227 32.76 0.56 0.70
CA LEU A 227 33.77 -0.39 0.18
C LEU A 227 35.18 0.19 -0.02
N GLY A 228 35.36 1.51 0.08
CA GLY A 228 36.65 2.19 -0.12
C GLY A 228 37.47 2.37 1.16
N ASN A 229 38.69 2.90 1.03
CA ASN A 229 39.42 3.52 2.14
C ASN A 229 39.83 4.95 1.75
N GLU A 230 40.26 5.77 2.72
CA GLU A 230 40.59 7.18 2.47
C GLU A 230 41.66 7.37 1.38
N GLU A 231 42.47 6.33 1.15
CA GLU A 231 43.63 6.34 0.24
C GLU A 231 43.34 5.69 -1.13
N ASN A 232 42.21 5.02 -1.30
CA ASN A 232 41.85 4.29 -2.51
C ASN A 232 40.33 4.20 -2.66
N ALA A 233 39.82 4.95 -3.64
CA ALA A 233 38.43 4.91 -4.04
C ALA A 233 38.08 3.49 -4.56
N ALA A 234 36.95 2.93 -4.12
CA ALA A 234 36.54 1.63 -4.63
C ALA A 234 36.16 1.70 -6.13
N SER A 235 35.95 0.54 -6.77
CA SER A 235 35.68 0.43 -8.21
C SER A 235 34.59 1.40 -8.71
N ASN A 236 33.51 1.56 -7.94
CA ASN A 236 32.35 2.39 -8.32
C ASN A 236 32.73 3.88 -8.48
N ALA A 237 33.56 4.40 -7.59
CA ALA A 237 34.03 5.79 -7.68
C ALA A 237 34.94 5.99 -8.89
N ASN A 238 35.86 5.05 -9.15
CA ASN A 238 36.73 5.13 -10.33
C ASN A 238 35.95 5.03 -11.64
N GLU A 239 34.93 4.17 -11.71
CA GLU A 239 34.02 4.07 -12.86
C GLU A 239 33.28 5.38 -13.11
N ALA A 240 32.73 6.00 -12.06
CA ALA A 240 32.03 7.26 -12.16
C ALA A 240 32.93 8.44 -12.56
N ILE A 241 34.16 8.52 -12.02
CA ILE A 241 35.17 9.51 -12.43
C ILE A 241 35.48 9.35 -13.93
N LEU A 242 35.68 8.11 -14.38
CA LEU A 242 35.98 7.82 -15.77
C LEU A 242 34.80 8.17 -16.69
N GLU A 243 33.57 7.80 -16.33
CA GLU A 243 32.35 8.15 -17.07
C GLU A 243 32.22 9.68 -17.21
N PHE A 244 32.38 10.41 -16.11
CA PHE A 244 32.31 11.87 -16.12
C PHE A 244 33.43 12.49 -16.98
N SER A 245 34.63 11.93 -16.97
CA SER A 245 35.74 12.38 -17.82
C SER A 245 35.42 12.26 -19.32
N PHE A 246 34.67 11.22 -19.72
CA PHE A 246 34.20 11.07 -21.09
C PHE A 246 33.09 12.06 -21.40
N TYR A 247 32.15 12.25 -20.47
CA TYR A 247 31.08 13.24 -20.61
C TYR A 247 31.64 14.65 -20.82
N LEU A 248 32.65 15.07 -20.06
CA LEU A 248 33.32 16.39 -20.23
C LEU A 248 33.84 16.62 -21.66
N LYS A 249 34.29 15.58 -22.36
CA LYS A 249 34.78 15.67 -23.75
C LYS A 249 33.66 15.92 -24.76
N THR A 250 32.41 15.68 -24.38
CA THR A 250 31.23 15.94 -25.22
C THR A 250 30.71 17.36 -25.09
N LEU A 251 31.06 18.06 -24.00
CA LEU A 251 30.65 19.43 -23.76
C LEU A 251 31.37 20.41 -24.69
N ASP A 252 30.65 21.42 -25.16
CA ASP A 252 31.27 22.54 -25.85
C ASP A 252 32.09 23.42 -24.87
N SER A 253 32.91 24.32 -25.43
CA SER A 253 33.75 25.22 -24.64
C SER A 253 32.96 26.15 -23.71
N ALA A 254 31.70 26.46 -24.03
CA ALA A 254 30.87 27.37 -23.24
C ALA A 254 30.29 26.64 -22.02
N ALA A 255 29.74 25.45 -22.21
CA ALA A 255 29.20 24.57 -21.19
C ALA A 255 30.29 24.13 -20.20
N CYS A 256 31.45 23.71 -20.70
CA CYS A 256 32.59 23.33 -19.87
C CYS A 256 33.08 24.51 -19.00
N ARG A 257 33.16 25.72 -19.57
CA ARG A 257 33.50 26.94 -18.83
C ARG A 257 32.46 27.27 -17.76
N LYS A 258 31.17 27.04 -18.04
CA LYS A 258 30.08 27.28 -17.09
C LYS A 258 30.17 26.32 -15.90
N LEU A 259 30.33 25.02 -16.17
CA LEU A 259 30.54 23.99 -15.14
C LEU A 259 31.75 24.31 -14.25
N PHE A 260 32.91 24.60 -14.83
CA PHE A 260 34.12 24.88 -14.05
C PHE A 260 34.08 26.19 -13.26
N LYS A 261 33.12 27.06 -13.54
CA LYS A 261 32.83 28.27 -12.77
C LYS A 261 31.69 28.09 -11.77
N ALA A 262 30.99 26.96 -11.76
CA ALA A 262 30.01 26.66 -10.72
C ALA A 262 30.75 26.57 -9.39
N THR A 263 30.20 27.19 -8.35
CA THR A 263 30.88 27.38 -7.08
C THR A 263 30.00 26.99 -5.92
N ARG A 264 30.64 26.61 -4.81
CA ARG A 264 30.02 26.61 -3.49
C ARG A 264 30.57 27.76 -2.65
N THR A 265 29.74 28.28 -1.76
CA THR A 265 30.15 29.21 -0.70
C THR A 265 30.36 28.46 0.61
N GLU A 266 31.53 28.63 1.23
CA GLU A 266 31.91 28.08 2.52
C GLU A 266 32.24 29.21 3.49
N PHE A 267 31.74 29.16 4.73
CA PHE A 267 32.05 30.20 5.73
C PHE A 267 33.30 29.81 6.51
N ASP A 268 34.36 30.60 6.38
CA ASP A 268 35.59 30.41 7.14
C ASP A 268 35.51 31.17 8.47
N LEU A 269 35.54 30.42 9.57
CA LEU A 269 35.48 30.96 10.93
C LEU A 269 36.72 31.76 11.32
N ASP A 270 37.88 31.45 10.74
CA ASP A 270 39.15 32.11 11.04
C ASP A 270 39.31 33.42 10.26
N LEU A 271 38.75 33.46 9.05
CA LEU A 271 38.76 34.65 8.19
C LEU A 271 37.52 35.53 8.38
N GLU A 272 36.47 35.04 9.05
CA GLU A 272 35.15 35.68 9.17
C GLU A 272 34.56 36.09 7.80
N GLU A 273 34.89 35.34 6.75
CA GLU A 273 34.51 35.65 5.36
C GLU A 273 34.03 34.40 4.60
N ASP A 274 33.20 34.63 3.60
CA ASP A 274 32.73 33.61 2.67
C ASP A 274 33.82 33.27 1.64
N ILE A 275 34.27 32.02 1.62
CA ILE A 275 35.17 31.47 0.62
C ILE A 275 34.34 30.86 -0.51
N ILE A 276 34.66 31.25 -1.74
CA ILE A 276 34.03 30.71 -2.94
C ILE A 276 34.96 29.67 -3.56
N VAL A 277 34.56 28.40 -3.55
CA VAL A 277 35.35 27.30 -4.12
C VAL A 277 34.70 26.79 -5.41
N PRO A 278 35.40 26.82 -6.56
CA PRO A 278 34.85 26.36 -7.83
C PRO A 278 34.91 24.84 -8.00
N PHE A 279 33.99 24.30 -8.79
CA PHE A 279 33.94 22.88 -9.19
C PHE A 279 35.26 22.38 -9.76
N LYS A 280 35.96 23.25 -10.49
CA LYS A 280 37.24 22.94 -11.13
C LYS A 280 38.27 22.37 -10.16
N ASP A 281 38.33 22.90 -8.94
CA ASP A 281 39.34 22.52 -7.95
C ASP A 281 39.08 21.09 -7.45
N TYR A 282 37.81 20.73 -7.20
CA TYR A 282 37.42 19.36 -6.86
C TYR A 282 37.64 18.37 -7.99
N TRP A 283 37.33 18.78 -9.23
CA TRP A 283 37.57 17.94 -10.39
C TRP A 283 39.06 17.66 -10.61
N GLU A 284 39.92 18.67 -10.45
CA GLU A 284 41.38 18.49 -10.56
C GLU A 284 41.90 17.49 -9.51
N ASN A 285 41.39 17.53 -8.28
CA ASN A 285 41.72 16.55 -7.24
C ASN A 285 41.27 15.12 -7.57
N LEU A 286 40.14 14.96 -8.26
CA LEU A 286 39.63 13.64 -8.68
C LEU A 286 40.35 13.11 -9.93
N ALA A 287 40.70 13.99 -10.88
CA ALA A 287 41.26 13.63 -12.16
C ALA A 287 42.77 13.37 -12.11
N ASP A 288 43.48 14.05 -11.21
CA ASP A 288 44.91 13.90 -10.97
C ASP A 288 45.17 13.87 -9.46
N PRO A 289 44.84 12.75 -8.78
CA PRO A 289 45.04 12.64 -7.35
C PRO A 289 46.53 12.77 -7.03
N ILE A 290 46.89 13.74 -6.18
CA ILE A 290 48.27 13.89 -5.72
C ILE A 290 48.71 12.58 -5.08
N GLU A 291 49.90 12.08 -5.44
CA GLU A 291 50.52 10.97 -4.71
C GLU A 291 50.64 11.38 -3.24
N MET A 292 49.74 10.84 -2.40
CA MET A 292 49.67 11.19 -0.99
C MET A 292 50.94 10.69 -0.31
N SER A 293 51.86 11.61 0.02
CA SER A 293 53.00 11.27 0.85
C SER A 293 52.55 11.02 2.29
N GLU A 294 53.23 10.13 3.00
CA GLU A 294 52.97 9.88 4.43
C GLU A 294 53.09 11.16 5.30
N GLU A 295 53.70 12.23 4.76
CA GLU A 295 53.98 13.51 5.44
C GLU A 295 52.83 14.54 5.35
N LEU A 296 51.76 14.29 4.58
CA LEU A 296 50.61 15.19 4.51
C LEU A 296 49.78 15.12 5.81
N SER A 297 49.31 16.28 6.29
CA SER A 297 48.41 16.34 7.45
C SER A 297 47.08 15.67 7.16
N ASP A 298 46.43 15.14 8.20
CA ASP A 298 45.11 14.48 8.09
C ASP A 298 44.05 15.43 7.50
N GLU A 299 44.18 16.73 7.76
CA GLU A 299 43.34 17.77 7.17
C GLU A 299 43.48 17.83 5.65
N ILE A 300 44.70 17.79 5.11
CA ILE A 300 44.94 17.74 3.67
C ILE A 300 44.42 16.43 3.10
N LYS A 301 44.65 15.29 3.77
CA LYS A 301 44.12 13.98 3.31
C LYS A 301 42.60 13.98 3.21
N SER A 302 41.91 14.61 4.16
CA SER A 302 40.45 14.71 4.17
C SER A 302 39.87 15.50 2.97
N GLN A 303 40.66 16.41 2.37
CA GLN A 303 40.29 17.19 1.18
C GLN A 303 40.33 16.35 -0.11
N TYR A 304 41.08 15.24 -0.14
CA TYR A 304 41.14 14.29 -1.27
C TYR A 304 40.20 13.10 -1.10
N CYS A 305 39.51 13.00 0.04
CA CYS A 305 38.56 11.92 0.27
C CYS A 305 37.37 12.04 -0.68
N VAL A 306 37.17 11.01 -1.51
CA VAL A 306 36.06 10.95 -2.49
C VAL A 306 34.69 11.17 -1.87
N GLN A 307 34.51 10.75 -0.61
CA GLN A 307 33.27 10.97 0.14
C GLN A 307 33.08 12.45 0.49
N SER A 308 34.13 13.14 0.94
CA SER A 308 34.08 14.58 1.24
C SER A 308 33.82 15.37 -0.05
N ILE A 309 34.52 15.02 -1.13
CA ILE A 309 34.33 15.64 -2.44
C ILE A 309 32.89 15.45 -2.92
N ALA A 310 32.30 14.26 -2.76
CA ALA A 310 30.91 14.01 -3.12
C ALA A 310 29.95 15.00 -2.42
N VAL A 311 30.09 15.19 -1.10
CA VAL A 311 29.29 16.16 -0.32
C VAL A 311 29.49 17.60 -0.84
N PHE A 312 30.73 17.99 -1.15
CA PHE A 312 31.00 19.33 -1.69
C PHE A 312 30.40 19.53 -3.09
N LEU A 313 30.41 18.48 -3.92
CA LEU A 313 29.78 18.52 -5.22
C LEU A 313 28.25 18.57 -5.13
N GLU A 314 27.62 17.96 -4.11
CA GLU A 314 26.18 18.12 -3.81
C GLU A 314 25.84 19.59 -3.55
N GLU A 315 26.63 20.27 -2.71
CA GLU A 315 26.45 21.69 -2.39
C GLU A 315 26.62 22.58 -3.64
N ILE A 316 27.60 22.29 -4.50
CA ILE A 316 27.75 23.00 -5.79
C ILE A 316 26.48 22.81 -6.64
N LEU A 317 25.95 21.59 -6.71
CA LEU A 317 24.75 21.31 -7.52
C LEU A 317 23.52 22.03 -6.97
N GLU A 318 23.37 22.08 -5.65
CA GLU A 318 22.27 22.79 -4.97
C GLU A 318 22.34 24.31 -5.21
N GLN A 319 23.54 24.90 -5.19
CA GLN A 319 23.76 26.33 -5.42
C GLN A 319 23.71 26.74 -6.90
N ASN A 320 23.82 25.79 -7.84
CA ASN A 320 23.86 26.03 -9.28
C ASN A 320 22.84 25.15 -10.04
N PRO A 321 21.53 25.29 -9.78
CA PRO A 321 20.49 24.44 -10.37
C PRO A 321 20.41 24.56 -11.90
N ASP A 322 20.88 25.67 -12.46
CA ASP A 322 20.91 25.92 -13.90
C ASP A 322 21.87 25.00 -14.68
N LEU A 323 22.71 24.22 -13.98
CA LEU A 323 23.48 23.13 -14.57
C LEU A 323 22.58 21.99 -15.08
N TYR A 324 21.39 21.81 -14.51
CA TYR A 324 20.40 20.86 -15.03
C TYR A 324 19.76 21.31 -16.35
N ASN A 325 19.89 22.57 -16.73
CA ASN A 325 19.41 23.09 -18.00
C ASN A 325 20.53 23.20 -19.07
N LEU A 326 21.71 22.65 -18.78
CA LEU A 326 22.87 22.67 -19.66
C LEU A 326 23.15 21.27 -20.22
N ALA A 327 23.11 21.09 -21.54
CA ALA A 327 23.38 19.81 -22.22
C ALA A 327 24.44 19.95 -23.32
N PRO A 328 25.06 18.85 -23.77
CA PRO A 328 25.99 18.84 -24.90
C PRO A 328 25.36 19.36 -26.20
N SER A 329 24.10 19.02 -26.44
CA SER A 329 23.27 19.56 -27.53
C SER A 329 21.94 20.08 -26.97
N PRO A 330 21.49 21.30 -27.35
CA PRO A 330 20.17 21.80 -26.95
C PRO A 330 19.01 20.92 -27.43
N GLU A 331 19.20 20.19 -28.53
CA GLU A 331 18.19 19.27 -29.09
C GLU A 331 17.96 18.03 -28.21
N ASP A 332 18.89 17.71 -27.30
CA ASP A 332 18.79 16.56 -26.40
C ASP A 332 17.83 16.82 -25.21
N ILE A 333 17.47 18.09 -24.96
CA ILE A 333 16.54 18.47 -23.90
C ILE A 333 15.15 18.65 -24.49
N LEU A 334 14.29 17.64 -24.33
CA LEU A 334 12.88 17.72 -24.75
C LEU A 334 12.02 18.58 -23.80
N LYS A 335 12.37 18.58 -22.51
CA LYS A 335 11.77 19.42 -21.46
C LYS A 335 12.87 19.91 -20.52
N SER A 336 12.81 21.18 -20.13
CA SER A 336 13.75 21.74 -19.15
C SER A 336 13.42 21.27 -17.73
N LEU A 337 14.36 21.40 -16.78
CA LEU A 337 14.07 21.10 -15.39
C LEU A 337 12.96 22.02 -14.84
N ASP A 338 13.00 23.30 -15.19
CA ASP A 338 12.02 24.30 -14.76
C ASP A 338 10.61 23.92 -15.20
N GLU A 339 10.44 23.42 -16.44
CA GLU A 339 9.16 22.91 -16.96
C GLU A 339 8.67 21.67 -16.19
N LEU A 340 9.58 20.75 -15.84
CA LEU A 340 9.24 19.57 -15.07
C LEU A 340 8.88 19.91 -13.61
N GLU A 341 9.55 20.91 -13.02
CA GLU A 341 9.27 21.39 -11.66
C GLU A 341 7.94 22.16 -11.62
N GLU A 342 7.58 22.92 -12.66
CA GLU A 342 6.24 23.51 -12.81
C GLU A 342 5.15 22.44 -12.93
N GLU A 343 5.37 21.40 -13.76
CA GLU A 343 4.44 20.26 -13.86
C GLU A 343 4.27 19.53 -12.52
N LEU A 344 5.36 19.40 -11.75
CA LEU A 344 5.34 18.80 -10.42
C LEU A 344 4.54 19.65 -9.42
N GLU A 345 4.72 20.98 -9.42
CA GLU A 345 3.98 21.90 -8.55
C GLU A 345 2.47 21.85 -8.86
N VAL A 346 2.10 21.87 -10.14
CA VAL A 346 0.70 21.72 -10.57
C VAL A 346 0.12 20.38 -10.09
N ALA A 347 0.84 19.27 -10.29
CA ALA A 347 0.38 17.97 -9.85
C ALA A 347 0.27 17.86 -8.30
N GLN A 348 1.15 18.55 -7.57
CA GLN A 348 1.10 18.63 -6.11
C GLN A 348 -0.15 19.37 -5.63
N ASP A 349 -0.49 20.49 -6.28
CA ASP A 349 -1.68 21.28 -5.98
C ASP A 349 -2.96 20.47 -6.27
N GLU A 350 -3.01 19.78 -7.40
CA GLU A 350 -4.13 18.89 -7.76
C GLU A 350 -4.32 17.75 -6.74
N MET A 351 -3.23 17.10 -6.32
CA MET A 351 -3.26 16.07 -5.29
C MET A 351 -3.72 16.63 -3.94
N THR A 352 -3.22 17.79 -3.54
CA THR A 352 -3.59 18.44 -2.27
C THR A 352 -5.07 18.82 -2.26
N HIS A 353 -5.56 19.43 -3.35
CA HIS A 353 -6.97 19.75 -3.52
C HIS A 353 -7.85 18.49 -3.45
N CYS A 354 -7.37 17.37 -3.98
CA CYS A 354 -8.05 16.09 -3.86
C CYS A 354 -8.15 15.55 -2.43
N PHE A 355 -7.10 15.71 -1.61
CA PHE A 355 -7.19 15.34 -0.19
C PHE A 355 -8.17 16.24 0.59
N ASP A 356 -8.46 17.44 0.08
CA ASP A 356 -9.46 18.34 0.64
C ASP A 356 -10.88 18.08 0.12
N SER A 357 -11.03 17.55 -1.10
CA SER A 357 -12.34 17.28 -1.69
C SER A 357 -12.91 15.92 -1.25
N VAL A 358 -14.18 15.91 -0.83
CA VAL A 358 -14.92 14.67 -0.49
C VAL A 358 -15.64 14.14 -1.74
N GLU A 359 -14.93 14.09 -2.88
CA GLU A 359 -15.55 13.55 -4.08
C GLU A 359 -15.71 12.03 -3.95
N LYS A 360 -16.92 11.55 -4.28
CA LYS A 360 -17.26 10.12 -4.25
C LYS A 360 -16.42 9.41 -5.30
N GLN A 361 -15.42 8.67 -4.86
CA GLN A 361 -14.70 7.76 -5.74
C GLN A 361 -15.20 6.34 -5.60
N SER A 362 -15.55 5.76 -6.74
CA SER A 362 -15.90 4.36 -6.87
C SER A 362 -14.62 3.56 -7.10
N CYS A 363 -13.84 3.33 -6.04
CA CYS A 363 -12.68 2.45 -6.10
C CYS A 363 -13.14 0.98 -6.04
N TYR A 364 -13.83 0.52 -7.08
CA TYR A 364 -14.24 -0.87 -7.19
C TYR A 364 -13.23 -1.63 -8.03
N SER A 365 -12.28 -2.31 -7.37
CA SER A 365 -11.53 -3.35 -8.02
C SER A 365 -12.45 -4.58 -8.18
N GLN A 366 -12.61 -5.07 -9.41
CA GLN A 366 -13.35 -6.31 -9.70
C GLN A 366 -12.34 -7.46 -9.62
N GLY A 367 -12.33 -8.22 -8.52
CA GLY A 367 -11.37 -9.30 -8.30
C GLY A 367 -11.72 -10.21 -7.12
N GLN A 368 -11.05 -11.38 -7.05
CA GLN A 368 -11.33 -12.59 -6.24
C GLN A 368 -11.72 -12.44 -4.74
N ASP A 369 -11.59 -11.27 -4.14
CA ASP A 369 -11.88 -11.00 -2.73
C ASP A 369 -13.40 -10.95 -2.40
N ASP A 370 -14.24 -10.90 -3.43
CA ASP A 370 -15.71 -10.84 -3.33
C ASP A 370 -16.31 -12.04 -2.59
N LEU A 371 -15.69 -13.21 -2.71
CA LEU A 371 -16.15 -14.47 -2.12
C LEU A 371 -15.90 -14.57 -0.61
N VAL A 372 -14.79 -14.01 -0.13
CA VAL A 372 -14.41 -14.06 1.28
C VAL A 372 -15.38 -13.21 2.11
N LEU A 373 -15.63 -11.98 1.65
CA LEU A 373 -16.58 -11.07 2.27
C LEU A 373 -18.00 -11.68 2.31
N LEU A 374 -18.45 -12.22 1.17
CA LEU A 374 -19.78 -12.83 1.06
C LEU A 374 -19.93 -14.05 1.98
N THR A 375 -18.93 -14.92 2.03
CA THR A 375 -18.94 -16.10 2.91
C THR A 375 -19.00 -15.69 4.39
N SER A 376 -18.24 -14.67 4.76
CA SER A 376 -18.25 -14.10 6.11
C SER A 376 -19.62 -13.50 6.46
N LEU A 377 -20.22 -12.71 5.56
CA LEU A 377 -21.55 -12.13 5.73
C LEU A 377 -22.64 -13.20 5.83
N LEU A 378 -22.63 -14.19 4.96
CA LEU A 378 -23.58 -15.32 4.99
C LEU A 378 -23.51 -16.10 6.31
N SER A 379 -22.29 -16.34 6.80
CA SER A 379 -22.08 -16.97 8.10
C SER A 379 -22.71 -16.14 9.24
N GLN A 380 -22.57 -14.81 9.20
CA GLN A 380 -23.17 -13.94 10.21
C GLN A 380 -24.70 -13.85 10.11
N LEU A 381 -25.23 -13.70 8.89
CA LEU A 381 -26.67 -13.70 8.61
C LEU A 381 -27.34 -15.00 9.07
N ARG A 382 -26.64 -16.13 8.96
CA ARG A 382 -27.10 -17.42 9.49
C ARG A 382 -27.29 -17.40 11.01
N HIS A 383 -26.51 -16.61 11.73
CA HIS A 383 -26.56 -16.52 13.18
C HIS A 383 -27.46 -15.38 13.69
N ASP A 384 -27.61 -14.28 12.95
CA ASP A 384 -28.50 -13.16 13.32
C ASP A 384 -29.88 -13.26 12.65
N LYS A 385 -30.77 -14.03 13.28
CA LYS A 385 -32.16 -14.23 12.82
C LYS A 385 -33.02 -12.97 12.83
N SER A 386 -32.54 -11.87 13.41
CA SER A 386 -33.32 -10.63 13.51
C SER A 386 -33.11 -9.69 12.33
N PHE A 387 -32.10 -9.95 11.49
CA PHE A 387 -31.85 -9.16 10.29
C PHE A 387 -32.94 -9.43 9.23
N PRO A 388 -33.76 -8.43 8.86
CA PRO A 388 -34.76 -8.61 7.84
C PRO A 388 -34.08 -8.60 6.47
N LEU A 389 -34.20 -9.69 5.72
CA LEU A 389 -33.80 -9.75 4.31
C LEU A 389 -34.97 -9.29 3.44
N SER A 390 -34.73 -8.28 2.61
CA SER A 390 -35.63 -7.76 1.58
C SER A 390 -35.55 -8.62 0.32
N ALA A 391 -36.55 -8.52 -0.55
CA ALA A 391 -36.54 -9.20 -1.85
C ALA A 391 -35.26 -8.88 -2.66
N ASN A 392 -34.79 -7.64 -2.60
CA ASN A 392 -33.55 -7.21 -3.26
C ASN A 392 -32.33 -7.97 -2.74
N ASP A 393 -32.14 -8.17 -1.42
CA ASP A 393 -30.96 -8.91 -0.96
C ASP A 393 -30.95 -10.33 -1.44
N VAL A 394 -32.12 -10.96 -1.46
CA VAL A 394 -32.20 -12.36 -1.85
C VAL A 394 -31.99 -12.48 -3.36
N ARG A 395 -32.55 -11.55 -4.15
CA ARG A 395 -32.25 -11.43 -5.58
C ARG A 395 -30.75 -11.26 -5.82
N PHE A 396 -30.11 -10.36 -5.10
CA PHE A 396 -28.68 -10.12 -5.28
C PHE A 396 -27.78 -11.27 -4.74
N LEU A 397 -28.18 -11.93 -3.65
CA LEU A 397 -27.55 -13.16 -3.15
C LEU A 397 -27.57 -14.25 -4.24
N ILE A 398 -28.70 -14.38 -4.92
CA ILE A 398 -28.89 -15.31 -6.03
C ILE A 398 -28.00 -14.94 -7.23
N GLU A 399 -28.00 -13.69 -7.65
CA GLU A 399 -27.19 -13.20 -8.78
C GLU A 399 -25.69 -13.45 -8.53
N THR A 400 -25.22 -13.16 -7.32
CA THR A 400 -23.80 -13.34 -6.96
C THR A 400 -23.41 -14.80 -6.91
N TYR A 401 -24.30 -15.64 -6.40
CA TYR A 401 -24.11 -17.08 -6.42
C TYR A 401 -24.03 -17.62 -7.85
N GLN A 402 -24.85 -17.09 -8.76
CA GLN A 402 -24.81 -17.47 -10.18
C GLN A 402 -23.50 -17.05 -10.85
N THR A 403 -23.02 -15.82 -10.59
CA THR A 403 -21.71 -15.35 -11.09
C THR A 403 -20.59 -16.25 -10.60
N ALA A 404 -20.55 -16.55 -9.30
CA ALA A 404 -19.54 -17.45 -8.73
C ALA A 404 -19.63 -18.90 -9.25
N CYS A 405 -20.82 -19.36 -9.70
CA CYS A 405 -20.97 -20.65 -10.36
C CYS A 405 -20.53 -20.67 -11.83
N GLN A 406 -20.33 -19.50 -12.45
CA GLN A 406 -19.70 -19.38 -13.76
C GLN A 406 -18.16 -19.39 -13.65
N GLU A 407 -17.65 -19.14 -12.44
CA GLU A 407 -16.25 -19.31 -12.06
C GLU A 407 -15.96 -20.76 -11.65
N ASP A 408 -14.70 -21.08 -11.33
CA ASP A 408 -14.23 -22.46 -11.19
C ASP A 408 -14.87 -23.29 -10.04
N ASP A 409 -14.64 -24.60 -10.08
CA ASP A 409 -15.20 -25.60 -9.15
C ASP A 409 -14.69 -25.44 -7.69
N THR A 410 -13.57 -24.72 -7.50
CA THR A 410 -12.99 -24.36 -6.20
C THR A 410 -13.72 -23.18 -5.55
N THR A 411 -14.13 -22.19 -6.34
CA THR A 411 -14.98 -21.07 -5.92
C THR A 411 -16.33 -21.56 -5.40
N ILE A 412 -16.97 -22.48 -6.12
CA ILE A 412 -18.24 -23.11 -5.70
C ILE A 412 -18.05 -23.88 -4.38
N LYS A 413 -16.98 -24.66 -4.24
CA LYS A 413 -16.69 -25.42 -3.01
C LYS A 413 -16.47 -24.50 -1.79
N ARG A 414 -15.82 -23.33 -1.96
CA ARG A 414 -15.64 -22.34 -0.87
C ARG A 414 -16.97 -21.76 -0.42
N LEU A 415 -17.81 -21.28 -1.35
CA LEU A 415 -19.17 -20.82 -1.05
C LEU A 415 -20.00 -21.90 -0.35
N CYS A 416 -19.98 -23.12 -0.88
CA CYS A 416 -20.74 -24.25 -0.36
C CYS A 416 -20.27 -24.72 1.02
N SER A 417 -18.96 -24.61 1.30
CA SER A 417 -18.39 -24.95 2.62
C SER A 417 -18.80 -23.97 3.73
N GLY A 418 -19.11 -22.71 3.37
CA GLY A 418 -19.66 -21.69 4.27
C GLY A 418 -21.19 -21.75 4.40
N THR A 419 -21.90 -22.24 3.38
CA THR A 419 -23.36 -22.36 3.43
C THR A 419 -23.82 -23.47 4.36
N ILE A 420 -24.37 -23.02 5.50
CA ILE A 420 -25.49 -23.60 6.24
C ILE A 420 -25.44 -25.12 6.45
N LYS A 421 -24.68 -25.54 7.48
CA LYS A 421 -24.83 -26.86 8.14
C LYS A 421 -26.23 -27.17 8.71
N ASN A 422 -27.23 -26.29 8.51
CA ASN A 422 -28.59 -26.49 8.96
C ASN A 422 -29.55 -26.45 7.77
N HIS A 423 -29.51 -27.53 6.98
CA HIS A 423 -30.23 -27.71 5.72
C HIS A 423 -31.71 -27.31 5.79
N THR A 424 -32.33 -27.45 6.96
CA THR A 424 -33.73 -27.08 7.23
C THR A 424 -33.95 -25.57 7.38
N TYR A 425 -33.01 -24.85 8.02
CA TYR A 425 -33.13 -23.39 8.21
C TYR A 425 -32.86 -22.64 6.91
N ALA A 426 -31.83 -23.06 6.15
CA ALA A 426 -31.60 -22.58 4.79
C ALA A 426 -32.85 -22.76 3.95
N LYS A 427 -33.39 -23.98 3.90
CA LYS A 427 -34.55 -24.35 3.09
C LYS A 427 -35.81 -23.58 3.47
N ASN A 428 -36.08 -23.39 4.76
CA ASN A 428 -37.26 -22.66 5.22
C ASN A 428 -37.13 -21.15 4.98
N PHE A 429 -35.96 -20.57 5.27
CA PHE A 429 -35.69 -19.16 5.01
C PHE A 429 -35.72 -18.83 3.50
N MET A 430 -35.12 -19.70 2.68
CA MET A 430 -35.14 -19.64 1.22
C MET A 430 -36.57 -19.82 0.66
N LYS A 431 -37.39 -20.66 1.30
CA LYS A 431 -38.80 -20.87 0.94
C LYS A 431 -39.68 -19.67 1.32
N GLU A 432 -39.48 -19.09 2.50
CA GLU A 432 -40.19 -17.88 2.96
C GLU A 432 -39.80 -16.65 2.12
N ALA A 433 -38.52 -16.50 1.78
CA ALA A 433 -38.07 -15.48 0.83
C ALA A 433 -38.68 -15.68 -0.56
N ALA A 434 -38.73 -16.94 -1.02
CA ALA A 434 -39.32 -17.28 -2.32
C ALA A 434 -40.83 -17.02 -2.39
N GLU A 435 -41.54 -16.92 -1.28
CA GLU A 435 -42.96 -16.53 -1.28
C GLU A 435 -43.15 -15.06 -1.66
N GLN A 436 -42.18 -14.19 -1.33
CA GLN A 436 -42.20 -12.76 -1.66
C GLN A 436 -41.74 -12.42 -3.08
N PHE A 437 -41.20 -13.39 -3.81
CA PHE A 437 -40.73 -13.20 -5.18
C PHE A 437 -41.86 -13.06 -6.20
N ASN A 438 -41.61 -12.26 -7.23
CA ASN A 438 -42.45 -12.24 -8.41
C ASN A 438 -42.26 -13.53 -9.23
N SER A 439 -43.09 -13.74 -10.25
CA SER A 439 -43.10 -14.97 -11.05
C SER A 439 -41.78 -15.25 -11.78
N GLU A 440 -41.03 -14.22 -12.14
CA GLU A 440 -39.76 -14.33 -12.85
C GLU A 440 -38.62 -14.72 -11.89
N GLU A 441 -38.56 -14.08 -10.72
CA GLU A 441 -37.64 -14.40 -9.63
C GLU A 441 -37.86 -15.82 -9.08
N LYS A 442 -39.14 -16.26 -8.96
CA LYS A 442 -39.50 -17.64 -8.61
C LYS A 442 -38.97 -18.65 -9.62
N ALA A 443 -38.97 -18.32 -10.91
CA ALA A 443 -38.48 -19.20 -11.97
C ALA A 443 -36.95 -19.33 -11.93
N ILE A 444 -36.23 -18.22 -11.72
CA ILE A 444 -34.77 -18.20 -11.56
C ILE A 444 -34.36 -19.00 -10.32
N PHE A 445 -35.02 -18.76 -9.19
CA PHE A 445 -34.78 -19.47 -7.94
C PHE A 445 -35.07 -20.98 -8.03
N SER A 446 -36.16 -21.35 -8.70
CA SER A 446 -36.50 -22.76 -8.97
C SER A 446 -35.44 -23.45 -9.84
N ASN A 447 -34.81 -22.74 -10.78
CA ASN A 447 -33.75 -23.29 -11.61
C ASN A 447 -32.43 -23.50 -10.84
N ILE A 448 -32.06 -22.60 -9.93
CA ILE A 448 -30.86 -22.73 -9.08
C ILE A 448 -31.01 -23.92 -8.13
N THR A 449 -32.15 -23.99 -7.45
CA THR A 449 -32.46 -25.12 -6.54
C THR A 449 -32.53 -26.44 -7.30
N LYS A 450 -33.13 -26.49 -8.50
CA LYS A 450 -33.14 -27.71 -9.34
C LYS A 450 -31.74 -28.16 -9.80
N LYS A 451 -30.84 -27.26 -10.17
CA LYS A 451 -29.50 -27.62 -10.66
C LYS A 451 -28.55 -28.12 -9.56
N GLN A 452 -28.74 -27.72 -8.31
CA GLN A 452 -27.79 -28.00 -7.22
C GLN A 452 -28.27 -29.03 -6.21
N TRP A 453 -29.57 -29.26 -6.13
CA TRP A 453 -30.11 -30.28 -5.23
C TRP A 453 -29.88 -31.70 -5.78
N PHE A 454 -29.68 -31.83 -7.09
CA PHE A 454 -29.35 -33.11 -7.74
C PHE A 454 -27.89 -33.54 -7.59
N THR A 455 -26.95 -32.64 -7.25
CA THR A 455 -25.52 -32.98 -7.09
C THR A 455 -25.13 -33.35 -5.66
N PHE A 456 -25.98 -33.12 -4.67
CA PHE A 456 -25.73 -33.49 -3.27
C PHE A 456 -26.45 -34.77 -2.82
N GLU A 457 -27.43 -35.25 -3.58
CA GLU A 457 -28.04 -36.56 -3.39
C GLU A 457 -27.29 -37.61 -4.24
N GLN A 458 -26.19 -38.15 -3.69
CA GLN A 458 -25.71 -39.57 -3.79
C GLN A 458 -24.16 -39.66 -3.79
N PRO A 459 -23.58 -40.41 -2.84
CA PRO A 459 -22.67 -41.49 -3.19
C PRO A 459 -23.46 -42.80 -3.13
N SER A 460 -23.48 -43.55 -4.24
CA SER A 460 -24.21 -44.82 -4.31
C SER A 460 -23.69 -45.80 -3.25
N PRO A 461 -24.57 -46.47 -2.48
CA PRO A 461 -24.19 -47.61 -1.67
C PRO A 461 -24.57 -48.89 -2.42
N SER A 462 -23.64 -49.51 -3.17
CA SER A 462 -23.57 -50.98 -3.36
C SER A 462 -22.56 -51.42 -4.43
N SER A 463 -21.46 -52.00 -3.97
CA SER A 463 -20.93 -53.22 -4.59
C SER A 463 -20.30 -54.08 -3.48
N ILE A 464 -21.18 -54.74 -2.72
CA ILE A 464 -20.83 -55.91 -1.92
C ILE A 464 -20.71 -57.08 -2.89
N GLY A 465 -19.48 -57.55 -3.09
CA GLY A 465 -19.17 -58.89 -3.60
C GLY A 465 -18.43 -59.68 -2.51
N PHE A 466 -19.14 -60.59 -1.84
CA PHE A 466 -18.60 -61.77 -1.13
C PHE A 466 -17.70 -62.59 -2.07
N PHE A 467 -16.68 -63.39 -1.75
CA PHE A 467 -16.01 -64.06 -0.58
C PHE A 467 -14.69 -64.65 -1.18
N PRO A 468 -13.79 -65.42 -0.50
CA PRO A 468 -13.54 -65.60 0.93
C PRO A 468 -12.05 -65.52 1.38
N SER A 469 -11.93 -65.52 2.70
CA SER A 469 -10.79 -65.78 3.57
C SER A 469 -9.65 -66.66 3.05
N ASN A 470 -8.40 -66.28 3.38
CA ASN A 470 -7.54 -67.19 4.15
C ASN A 470 -6.43 -66.49 4.95
N ASN A 471 -6.30 -67.01 6.17
CA ASN A 471 -5.28 -66.80 7.19
C ASN A 471 -3.83 -66.61 6.68
N LYS A 472 -3.05 -65.71 7.31
CA LYS A 472 -1.98 -66.10 8.27
C LYS A 472 -1.23 -64.91 8.88
N LYS A 473 -0.98 -65.08 10.19
CA LYS A 473 -0.08 -64.35 11.10
C LYS A 473 1.39 -64.33 10.61
N ARG A 474 2.12 -63.24 10.91
CA ARG A 474 3.46 -63.12 11.57
C ARG A 474 4.08 -61.76 11.21
N ARG A 475 4.28 -60.83 12.15
CA ARG A 475 5.37 -60.66 13.14
C ARG A 475 6.73 -60.21 12.53
N PHE A 476 7.20 -59.05 13.04
CA PHE A 476 8.60 -58.56 13.25
C PHE A 476 9.52 -58.49 12.02
N ALA A 477 10.09 -57.35 11.64
CA ALA A 477 11.06 -56.44 12.29
C ALA A 477 12.47 -56.63 11.67
N GLU A 478 13.18 -55.50 11.56
CA GLU A 478 14.63 -55.32 11.49
C GLU A 478 15.42 -55.55 10.18
N GLN A 479 15.89 -54.40 9.67
CA GLN A 479 17.30 -54.00 9.49
C GLN A 479 18.23 -54.63 8.44
N SER A 480 19.04 -53.70 7.90
CA SER A 480 20.35 -53.79 7.23
C SER A 480 20.35 -54.30 5.78
N GLN A 481 20.62 -53.40 4.81
CA GLN A 481 21.96 -53.00 4.36
C GLN A 481 22.84 -54.20 3.96
N PHE A 482 23.02 -54.39 2.66
CA PHE A 482 24.33 -54.73 2.10
C PHE A 482 24.43 -54.22 0.65
N ASN A 483 25.52 -53.49 0.41
CA ASN A 483 25.99 -53.02 -0.88
C ASN A 483 26.26 -54.18 -1.83
N ASN A 484 26.12 -53.94 -3.14
CA ASN A 484 27.13 -54.41 -4.08
C ASN A 484 27.28 -53.42 -5.24
N SER A 485 28.52 -52.96 -5.33
CA SER A 485 29.19 -52.24 -6.39
C SER A 485 29.22 -53.04 -7.70
N LEU A 486 29.18 -52.31 -8.82
CA LEU A 486 29.67 -52.78 -10.11
C LEU A 486 30.36 -51.60 -10.80
N GLU A 487 31.69 -51.58 -10.65
CA GLU A 487 32.61 -50.87 -11.54
C GLU A 487 32.53 -51.50 -12.94
N ILE A 488 32.46 -50.67 -13.98
CA ILE A 488 32.96 -51.02 -15.31
C ILE A 488 33.98 -49.95 -15.68
N ASN A 489 35.19 -50.43 -15.92
CA ASN A 489 36.37 -49.68 -16.27
C ASN A 489 36.50 -49.51 -17.80
N LEU A 490 37.00 -48.33 -18.16
CA LEU A 490 38.01 -48.03 -19.19
C LEU A 490 37.65 -48.23 -20.67
N SER A 491 37.58 -47.09 -21.36
CA SER A 491 38.65 -46.64 -22.26
C SER A 491 38.68 -45.12 -22.34
#